data_AF-A0A7K2MGB0-F1
#
_entry.id   AF-A0A7K2MGB0-F1
#
_cell.length_a   1.000
_cell.length_b   1.000
_cell.length_c   1.000
_cell.angle_alpha   90.00
_cell.angle_beta   90.00
_cell.angle_gamma   90.00
#
_symmetry.space_group_name_H-M   'P 1'
#
loop_
_entity.id
_entity.type
_entity.pdbx_description
1 polymer ?
#
loop_
_entity_poly.entity_id
_entity_poly.type
_entity_poly.pdbx_seq_one_letter_code
_entity_poly.pdbx_strand_id
1 'polypeptide(L)'
;IPLSGARVALVVGDVVGHGLRAAATMGRLRTAVLTFSALDLTPEDLLLSLDQLVTRVDAAHQTGGEDHTITGATLVYAVYDPTSGRCAFAGAGHPPPALALPDGSVEFVDVPANLPLGLGSVPFQTTDISIPPGSRLVLYTDGLVESRGRTIDAGMDLLRTVLTDTEPDCESTCRTVIEAMVSTGSHDDAALLVARARSFPAEDIAQWDVPADFEAVGAVRTQCMRQLETWGVDTGFATELILSELITNAVRYGAPPVTVRLLRHHVLICEVHDASSTAPRVVQAAEFDEGGRGLFLVAQLADRWGVRYTPQGKVIWAEQSLAP
;
A
#
# COMPACT_ATOMS: atom_id res chain seq x y z
N ILE A 1 0.50 -6.67 1.66
CA ILE A 1 1.87 -6.33 1.19
C ILE A 1 2.36 -5.17 2.04
N PRO A 2 3.41 -5.33 2.86
CA PRO A 2 3.94 -4.24 3.68
C PRO A 2 4.57 -3.15 2.79
N LEU A 3 4.23 -1.89 3.06
CA LEU A 3 4.78 -0.70 2.39
C LEU A 3 5.54 0.17 3.40
N SER A 4 6.13 1.27 2.93
CA SER A 4 6.81 2.25 3.79
C SER A 4 5.85 2.91 4.79
N GLY A 5 6.37 3.30 5.97
CA GLY A 5 5.60 4.05 6.97
C GLY A 5 4.50 3.21 7.65
N ALA A 6 4.74 1.91 7.84
CA ALA A 6 3.77 0.94 8.39
C ALA A 6 2.48 0.76 7.58
N ARG A 7 2.41 1.33 6.36
CA ARG A 7 1.27 1.18 5.46
C ARG A 7 1.20 -0.24 4.92
N VAL A 8 0.00 -0.66 4.53
CA VAL A 8 -0.25 -2.01 3.99
C VAL A 8 -1.07 -1.92 2.72
N ALA A 9 -0.58 -2.54 1.65
CA ALA A 9 -1.34 -2.77 0.44
C ALA A 9 -2.12 -4.09 0.49
N LEU A 10 -3.37 -4.07 0.06
CA LEU A 10 -4.28 -5.19 -0.10
C LEU A 10 -4.67 -5.28 -1.57
N VAL A 11 -4.64 -6.49 -2.12
CA VAL A 11 -4.88 -6.71 -3.56
C VAL A 11 -5.71 -7.96 -3.73
N VAL A 12 -6.77 -7.84 -4.51
CA VAL A 12 -7.52 -8.97 -5.07
C VAL A 12 -7.71 -8.68 -6.55
N GLY A 13 -7.61 -9.70 -7.36
CA GLY A 13 -7.79 -9.60 -8.79
C GLY A 13 -8.06 -10.97 -9.37
N ASP A 14 -8.63 -10.97 -10.55
CA ASP A 14 -9.01 -12.16 -11.28
C ASP A 14 -8.61 -12.04 -12.76
N VAL A 15 -8.32 -13.17 -13.40
CA VAL A 15 -7.90 -13.23 -14.80
C VAL A 15 -8.96 -13.97 -15.60
N VAL A 16 -9.40 -13.38 -16.70
CA VAL A 16 -10.43 -13.99 -17.54
C VAL A 16 -9.96 -15.34 -18.09
N GLY A 17 -10.74 -16.38 -17.82
CA GLY A 17 -10.55 -17.73 -18.33
C GLY A 17 -9.86 -18.68 -17.35
N HIS A 18 -9.81 -19.97 -17.69
CA HIS A 18 -9.29 -21.01 -16.81
C HIS A 18 -8.15 -21.81 -17.45
N GLY A 19 -7.29 -22.41 -16.60
CA GLY A 19 -6.20 -23.30 -17.03
C GLY A 19 -4.83 -22.65 -17.09
N LEU A 20 -3.90 -23.27 -17.82
CA LEU A 20 -2.46 -22.95 -17.73
C LEU A 20 -2.13 -21.50 -18.12
N ARG A 21 -2.84 -20.95 -19.12
CA ARG A 21 -2.63 -19.57 -19.59
C ARG A 21 -3.07 -18.54 -18.55
N ALA A 22 -4.26 -18.71 -17.97
CA ALA A 22 -4.76 -17.85 -16.90
C ALA A 22 -3.83 -17.90 -15.67
N ALA A 23 -3.39 -19.09 -15.27
CA ALA A 23 -2.44 -19.27 -14.17
C ALA A 23 -1.08 -18.58 -14.45
N ALA A 24 -0.57 -18.67 -15.68
CA ALA A 24 0.66 -18.00 -16.07
C ALA A 24 0.53 -16.47 -16.05
N THR A 25 -0.58 -15.93 -16.56
CA THR A 25 -0.88 -14.50 -16.49
C THR A 25 -1.03 -14.02 -15.06
N MET A 26 -1.75 -14.76 -14.22
CA MET A 26 -1.91 -14.43 -12.80
C MET A 26 -0.57 -14.42 -12.06
N GLY A 27 0.32 -15.37 -12.35
CA GLY A 27 1.68 -15.39 -11.80
C GLY A 27 2.50 -14.16 -12.19
N ARG A 28 2.39 -13.70 -13.45
CA ARG A 28 3.04 -12.47 -13.93
C ARG A 28 2.46 -11.23 -13.27
N LEU A 29 1.14 -11.10 -13.22
CA LEU A 29 0.44 -9.99 -12.57
C LEU A 29 0.79 -9.89 -11.09
N ARG A 30 0.76 -11.01 -10.36
CA ARG A 30 1.15 -11.05 -8.95
C ARG A 30 2.59 -10.57 -8.74
N THR A 31 3.52 -11.02 -9.59
CA THR A 31 4.93 -10.59 -9.52
C THR A 31 5.07 -9.09 -9.83
N ALA A 32 4.33 -8.59 -10.81
CA ALA A 32 4.32 -7.18 -11.16
C ALA A 32 3.74 -6.31 -10.05
N VAL A 33 2.61 -6.71 -9.45
CA VAL A 33 2.01 -6.06 -8.28
C VAL A 33 3.03 -5.95 -7.15
N LEU A 34 3.70 -7.05 -6.79
CA LEU A 34 4.72 -7.05 -5.73
C LEU A 34 5.88 -6.09 -6.05
N THR A 35 6.32 -6.08 -7.31
CA THR A 35 7.43 -5.22 -7.77
C THR A 35 7.04 -3.75 -7.73
N PHE A 36 5.89 -3.38 -8.29
CA PHE A 36 5.41 -2.00 -8.32
C PHE A 36 5.00 -1.49 -6.94
N SER A 37 4.47 -2.36 -6.07
CA SER A 37 4.23 -2.05 -4.66
C SER A 37 5.54 -1.74 -3.93
N ALA A 38 6.63 -2.46 -4.23
CA ALA A 38 7.93 -2.20 -3.63
C ALA A 38 8.55 -0.87 -4.08
N LEU A 39 8.14 -0.33 -5.24
CA LEU A 39 8.47 1.02 -5.70
C LEU A 39 7.60 2.10 -5.07
N ASP A 40 6.63 1.72 -4.23
CA ASP A 40 5.73 2.62 -3.52
C ASP A 40 4.98 3.58 -4.45
N LEU A 41 4.59 3.07 -5.63
CA LEU A 41 3.77 3.80 -6.60
C LEU A 41 2.39 4.13 -5.99
N THR A 42 1.79 5.22 -6.47
CA THR A 42 0.39 5.52 -6.19
C THR A 42 -0.51 4.38 -6.73
N PRO A 43 -1.69 4.15 -6.17
CA PRO A 43 -2.62 3.15 -6.69
C PRO A 43 -2.89 3.34 -8.20
N GLU A 44 -3.11 4.57 -8.67
CA GLU A 44 -3.36 4.83 -10.09
C GLU A 44 -2.16 4.50 -10.99
N ASP A 45 -0.94 4.84 -10.57
CA ASP A 45 0.29 4.58 -11.34
C ASP A 45 0.62 3.08 -11.38
N LEU A 46 0.31 2.37 -10.29
CA LEU A 46 0.46 0.92 -10.23
C LEU A 46 -0.48 0.24 -11.22
N LEU A 47 -1.77 0.61 -11.24
CA LEU A 47 -2.72 0.05 -12.20
C LEU A 47 -2.34 0.41 -13.64
N LEU A 48 -1.90 1.64 -13.90
CA LEU A 48 -1.40 2.04 -15.22
C LEU A 48 -0.22 1.18 -15.68
N SER A 49 0.72 0.89 -14.78
CA SER A 49 1.88 0.05 -15.07
C SER A 49 1.48 -1.41 -15.34
N LEU A 50 0.47 -1.92 -14.64
CA LEU A 50 -0.09 -3.26 -14.87
C LEU A 50 -0.85 -3.33 -16.21
N ASP A 51 -1.65 -2.31 -16.54
CA ASP A 51 -2.39 -2.22 -17.80
C ASP A 51 -1.45 -2.26 -19.02
N GLN A 52 -0.34 -1.51 -18.96
CA GLN A 52 0.71 -1.54 -19.96
C GLN A 52 1.44 -2.89 -20.03
N LEU A 53 1.52 -3.62 -18.92
CA LEU A 53 2.09 -4.97 -18.90
C LEU A 53 1.16 -5.95 -19.62
N VAL A 54 -0.14 -5.95 -19.26
CA VAL A 54 -1.15 -6.83 -19.88
C VAL A 54 -1.23 -6.58 -21.38
N THR A 55 -1.31 -5.32 -21.80
CA THR A 55 -1.35 -4.92 -23.22
C THR A 55 -0.14 -5.45 -24.00
N ARG A 56 1.07 -5.38 -23.42
CA ARG A 56 2.30 -5.91 -24.04
C ARG A 56 2.31 -7.43 -24.11
N VAL A 57 1.83 -8.09 -23.06
CA VAL A 57 1.72 -9.55 -23.02
C VAL A 57 0.77 -10.03 -24.11
N ASP A 58 -0.41 -9.41 -24.24
CA ASP A 58 -1.38 -9.78 -25.27
C ASP A 58 -0.85 -9.54 -26.69
N ALA A 59 -0.18 -8.41 -26.93
CA ALA A 59 0.44 -8.12 -28.22
C ALA A 59 1.51 -9.16 -28.61
N ALA A 60 2.31 -9.64 -27.65
CA ALA A 60 3.32 -10.67 -27.92
C ALA A 60 2.69 -12.01 -28.34
N HIS A 61 1.57 -12.40 -27.74
CA HIS A 61 0.88 -13.65 -28.08
C HIS A 61 0.19 -13.60 -29.45
N GLN A 62 -0.27 -12.43 -29.90
CA GLN A 62 -0.86 -12.26 -31.24
C GLN A 62 0.14 -12.56 -32.38
N THR A 63 1.45 -12.40 -32.14
CA THR A 63 2.49 -12.72 -33.14
C THR A 63 2.83 -14.22 -33.25
N GLY A 64 2.38 -15.03 -32.27
CA GLY A 64 2.70 -16.46 -32.17
C GLY A 64 1.73 -17.42 -32.86
N GLY A 65 0.66 -16.91 -33.50
CA GLY A 65 -0.31 -17.75 -34.24
C GLY A 65 -1.30 -18.53 -33.37
N GLU A 66 -1.34 -18.29 -32.05
CA GLU A 66 -2.34 -18.86 -31.13
C GLU A 66 -3.54 -17.91 -30.95
N ASP A 67 -4.71 -18.49 -30.64
CA ASP A 67 -6.05 -17.86 -30.62
C ASP A 67 -6.11 -16.42 -30.07
N HIS A 68 -6.91 -15.58 -30.75
CA HIS A 68 -7.17 -14.16 -30.52
C HIS A 68 -7.93 -13.80 -29.23
N THR A 69 -7.77 -14.56 -28.16
CA THR A 69 -8.36 -14.22 -26.85
C THR A 69 -7.53 -13.16 -26.16
N ILE A 70 -8.13 -11.97 -25.96
CA ILE A 70 -7.56 -10.88 -25.16
C ILE A 70 -7.57 -11.34 -23.70
N THR A 71 -6.42 -11.29 -23.03
CA THR A 71 -6.29 -11.74 -21.65
C THR A 71 -6.63 -10.58 -20.72
N GLY A 72 -7.92 -10.30 -20.56
CA GLY A 72 -8.39 -9.31 -19.59
C GLY A 72 -8.13 -9.76 -18.15
N ALA A 73 -7.87 -8.83 -17.25
CA ALA A 73 -7.79 -9.09 -15.82
C ALA A 73 -8.48 -7.98 -15.02
N THR A 74 -9.26 -8.38 -14.02
CA THR A 74 -9.84 -7.45 -13.06
C THR A 74 -8.93 -7.33 -11.84
N LEU A 75 -8.89 -6.16 -11.21
CA LEU A 75 -8.06 -5.94 -10.03
C LEU A 75 -8.61 -4.80 -9.18
N VAL A 76 -8.52 -4.95 -7.85
CA VAL A 76 -8.62 -3.85 -6.90
C VAL A 76 -7.35 -3.79 -6.06
N TYR A 77 -6.77 -2.60 -5.95
CA TYR A 77 -5.59 -2.30 -5.15
C TYR A 77 -5.98 -1.27 -4.10
N ALA A 78 -5.74 -1.58 -2.83
CA ALA A 78 -6.02 -0.70 -1.71
C ALA A 78 -4.76 -0.47 -0.86
N VAL A 79 -4.47 0.76 -0.47
CA VAL A 79 -3.37 1.10 0.45
C VAL A 79 -3.96 1.70 1.71
N TYR A 80 -3.80 1.01 2.84
CA TYR A 80 -4.22 1.51 4.14
C TYR A 80 -3.03 2.12 4.89
N ASP A 81 -3.22 3.34 5.39
CA ASP A 81 -2.29 4.02 6.28
C ASP A 81 -2.83 4.02 7.73
N PRO A 82 -2.23 3.22 8.63
CA PRO A 82 -2.69 3.14 10.02
C PRO A 82 -2.39 4.41 10.82
N THR A 83 -1.47 5.28 10.37
CA THR A 83 -1.12 6.52 11.07
C THR A 83 -2.19 7.60 10.87
N SER A 84 -2.84 7.62 9.71
CA SER A 84 -3.90 8.58 9.37
C SER A 84 -5.31 7.95 9.37
N GLY A 85 -5.39 6.62 9.36
CA GLY A 85 -6.65 5.88 9.19
C GLY A 85 -7.24 6.03 7.79
N ARG A 86 -6.47 6.48 6.80
CA ARG A 86 -6.92 6.68 5.42
C ARG A 86 -6.63 5.44 4.57
N CYS A 87 -7.50 5.17 3.62
CA CYS A 87 -7.32 4.10 2.66
C CYS A 87 -7.60 4.59 1.24
N ALA A 88 -6.60 4.44 0.38
CA ALA A 88 -6.65 4.78 -1.03
C ALA A 88 -6.93 3.54 -1.87
N PHE A 89 -7.92 3.60 -2.77
CA PHE A 89 -8.38 2.50 -3.61
C PHE A 89 -8.26 2.87 -5.08
N ALA A 90 -7.81 1.92 -5.90
CA ALA A 90 -7.95 1.99 -7.35
C ALA A 90 -8.37 0.62 -7.89
N GLY A 91 -9.25 0.62 -8.89
CA GLY A 91 -9.85 -0.59 -9.44
C GLY A 91 -9.84 -0.61 -10.96
N ALA A 92 -9.76 -1.82 -11.52
CA ALA A 92 -9.88 -2.14 -12.94
C ALA A 92 -10.93 -3.25 -13.09
N GLY A 93 -12.18 -2.89 -13.39
CA GLY A 93 -13.28 -3.83 -13.66
C GLY A 93 -13.66 -4.80 -12.54
N HIS A 94 -13.15 -4.60 -11.31
CA HIS A 94 -13.34 -5.53 -10.20
C HIS A 94 -14.54 -5.11 -9.32
N PRO A 95 -15.26 -6.06 -8.67
CA PRO A 95 -16.31 -5.72 -7.73
C PRO A 95 -15.81 -4.79 -6.60
N PRO A 96 -16.65 -3.86 -6.11
CA PRO A 96 -16.24 -2.91 -5.09
C PRO A 96 -16.00 -3.63 -3.75
N PRO A 97 -14.95 -3.26 -2.98
CA PRO A 97 -14.73 -3.81 -1.66
C PRO A 97 -15.89 -3.50 -0.70
N ALA A 98 -16.19 -4.43 0.21
CA ALA A 98 -17.14 -4.19 1.30
C ALA A 98 -16.39 -3.67 2.54
N LEU A 99 -16.97 -2.68 3.21
CA LEU A 99 -16.50 -2.09 4.45
C LEU A 99 -17.54 -2.36 5.54
N ALA A 100 -17.24 -3.29 6.44
CA ALA A 100 -18.06 -3.53 7.62
C ALA A 100 -17.55 -2.65 8.77
N LEU A 101 -18.36 -1.68 9.18
CA LEU A 101 -18.06 -0.71 10.22
C LEU A 101 -18.26 -1.28 11.63
N PRO A 102 -17.65 -0.66 12.66
CA PRO A 102 -17.76 -1.15 14.04
C PRO A 102 -19.17 -1.09 14.63
N ASP A 103 -20.08 -0.30 14.04
CA ASP A 103 -21.48 -0.20 14.44
C ASP A 103 -22.36 -1.30 13.84
N GLY A 104 -21.76 -2.22 13.07
CA GLY A 104 -22.42 -3.32 12.38
C GLY A 104 -22.95 -2.98 10.98
N SER A 105 -22.92 -1.72 10.56
CA SER A 105 -23.29 -1.37 9.19
C SER A 105 -22.25 -1.83 8.18
N VAL A 106 -22.70 -2.09 6.95
CA VAL A 106 -21.85 -2.55 5.87
C VAL A 106 -22.12 -1.70 4.63
N GLU A 107 -21.06 -1.10 4.13
CA GLU A 107 -21.06 -0.23 2.95
C GLU A 107 -20.15 -0.83 1.87
N PHE A 108 -20.38 -0.47 0.61
CA PHE A 108 -19.48 -0.82 -0.49
C PHE A 108 -18.72 0.43 -0.91
N VAL A 109 -17.40 0.31 -1.05
CA VAL A 109 -16.53 1.44 -1.40
C VAL A 109 -16.80 1.86 -2.84
N ASP A 110 -17.08 3.15 -3.06
CA ASP A 110 -17.29 3.73 -4.39
C ASP A 110 -15.95 3.90 -5.13
N VAL A 111 -15.47 2.80 -5.71
CA VAL A 111 -14.28 2.76 -6.56
C VAL A 111 -14.71 3.03 -8.01
N PRO A 112 -14.07 3.97 -8.74
CA PRO A 112 -14.45 4.32 -10.09
C PRO A 112 -14.52 3.10 -11.01
N ALA A 113 -15.65 2.98 -11.72
CA ALA A 113 -15.89 1.89 -12.64
C ALA A 113 -14.99 2.03 -13.88
N ASN A 114 -13.85 1.34 -13.86
CA ASN A 114 -12.94 1.23 -14.99
C ASN A 114 -13.13 -0.10 -15.73
N LEU A 115 -12.72 -0.14 -16.99
CA LEU A 115 -12.63 -1.40 -17.71
C LEU A 115 -11.52 -2.30 -17.11
N PRO A 116 -11.60 -3.63 -17.32
CA PRO A 116 -10.50 -4.52 -16.97
C PRO A 116 -9.17 -4.11 -17.62
N LEU A 117 -8.07 -4.54 -17.01
CA LEU A 117 -6.72 -4.29 -17.51
C LEU A 117 -6.57 -4.81 -18.96
N GLY A 118 -5.89 -4.03 -19.81
CA GLY A 118 -5.69 -4.31 -21.22
C GLY A 118 -6.84 -3.91 -22.14
N LEU A 119 -7.97 -3.46 -21.58
CA LEU A 119 -9.17 -3.07 -22.33
C LEU A 119 -9.52 -1.57 -22.22
N GLY A 120 -8.89 -0.85 -21.30
CA GLY A 120 -9.15 0.57 -21.02
C GLY A 120 -8.33 1.54 -21.87
N SER A 121 -8.84 2.76 -22.07
CA SER A 121 -8.12 3.87 -22.70
C SER A 121 -8.05 5.13 -21.83
N VAL A 122 -8.66 5.10 -20.64
CA VAL A 122 -8.72 6.21 -19.70
C VAL A 122 -7.76 5.99 -18.52
N PRO A 123 -7.19 7.06 -17.93
CA PRO A 123 -6.38 6.94 -16.73
C PRO A 123 -7.18 6.38 -15.56
N PHE A 124 -6.55 5.50 -14.77
CA PHE A 124 -7.13 5.04 -13.52
C PHE A 124 -7.25 6.20 -12.52
N GLN A 125 -8.25 6.09 -11.64
CA GLN A 125 -8.54 7.08 -10.61
C GLN A 125 -8.49 6.42 -9.23
N THR A 126 -8.05 7.21 -8.25
CA THR A 126 -7.96 6.78 -6.85
C THR A 126 -9.06 7.42 -6.03
N THR A 127 -9.79 6.60 -5.27
CA THR A 127 -10.73 7.03 -4.23
C THR A 127 -10.06 6.92 -2.88
N ASP A 128 -10.14 7.97 -2.06
CA ASP A 128 -9.52 7.99 -0.74
C ASP A 128 -10.59 8.20 0.35
N ILE A 129 -10.71 7.24 1.27
CA ILE A 129 -11.70 7.26 2.36
C ILE A 129 -11.02 7.13 3.72
N SER A 130 -11.68 7.64 4.76
CA SER A 130 -11.28 7.36 6.14
C SER A 130 -11.94 6.07 6.59
N ILE A 131 -11.15 5.14 7.13
CA ILE A 131 -11.63 3.89 7.69
C ILE A 131 -11.48 3.93 9.21
N PRO A 132 -12.58 3.94 9.96
CA PRO A 132 -12.53 3.92 11.42
C PRO A 132 -11.77 2.68 11.94
N PRO A 133 -10.98 2.81 13.02
CA PRO A 133 -10.34 1.67 13.65
C PRO A 133 -11.36 0.61 14.08
N GLY A 134 -11.02 -0.66 13.89
CA GLY A 134 -11.90 -1.79 14.17
C GLY A 134 -12.77 -2.22 12.99
N SER A 135 -12.91 -1.41 11.94
CA SER A 135 -13.62 -1.78 10.71
C SER A 135 -12.97 -2.99 10.03
N ARG A 136 -13.76 -3.79 9.31
CA ARG A 136 -13.29 -4.89 8.47
C ARG A 136 -13.42 -4.48 7.00
N LEU A 137 -12.30 -4.45 6.30
CA LEU A 137 -12.25 -4.28 4.85
C LEU A 137 -12.21 -5.65 4.19
N VAL A 138 -13.17 -5.91 3.30
CA VAL A 138 -13.41 -7.21 2.67
C VAL A 138 -13.28 -7.06 1.15
N LEU A 139 -12.27 -7.71 0.58
CA LEU A 139 -12.03 -7.78 -0.86
C LEU A 139 -12.32 -9.20 -1.34
N TYR A 140 -12.90 -9.36 -2.51
CA TYR A 140 -13.35 -10.64 -3.03
C TYR A 140 -13.40 -10.66 -4.54
N THR A 141 -13.23 -11.84 -5.14
CA THR A 141 -13.47 -12.03 -6.58
C THR A 141 -14.96 -12.15 -6.88
N ASP A 142 -15.34 -11.89 -8.12
CA ASP A 142 -16.71 -12.09 -8.63
C ASP A 142 -17.21 -13.52 -8.38
N GLY A 143 -16.35 -14.55 -8.46
CA GLY A 143 -16.68 -15.94 -8.11
C GLY A 143 -17.27 -16.14 -6.70
N LEU A 144 -17.11 -15.18 -5.78
CA LEU A 144 -17.80 -15.20 -4.48
C LEU A 144 -19.27 -14.74 -4.58
N VAL A 145 -19.52 -13.66 -5.32
CA VAL A 145 -20.83 -12.98 -5.39
C VAL A 145 -21.69 -13.48 -6.54
N GLU A 146 -21.09 -13.93 -7.64
CA GLU A 146 -21.76 -14.41 -8.84
C GLU A 146 -21.89 -15.94 -8.84
N SER A 147 -23.04 -16.45 -9.27
CA SER A 147 -23.23 -17.88 -9.54
C SER A 147 -24.33 -18.09 -10.58
N ARG A 148 -24.50 -19.31 -11.09
CA ARG A 148 -25.49 -19.64 -12.14
C ARG A 148 -26.92 -19.13 -11.88
N GLY A 149 -27.31 -18.91 -10.63
CA GLY A 149 -28.63 -18.42 -10.24
C GLY A 149 -28.63 -17.09 -9.48
N ARG A 150 -27.48 -16.41 -9.37
CA ARG A 150 -27.31 -15.19 -8.56
C ARG A 150 -26.48 -14.16 -9.32
N THR A 151 -27.08 -13.00 -9.56
CA THR A 151 -26.37 -11.84 -10.12
C THR A 151 -25.40 -11.26 -9.09
N ILE A 152 -24.41 -10.49 -9.56
CA ILE A 152 -23.43 -9.79 -8.70
C ILE A 152 -24.15 -8.96 -7.63
N ASP A 153 -25.14 -8.13 -8.00
CA ASP A 153 -25.87 -7.29 -7.05
C ASP A 153 -26.56 -8.10 -5.94
N ALA A 154 -27.24 -9.20 -6.30
CA ALA A 154 -27.90 -10.06 -5.32
C ALA A 154 -26.88 -10.80 -4.43
N GLY A 155 -25.70 -11.12 -4.97
CA GLY A 155 -24.57 -11.65 -4.22
C GLY A 155 -24.01 -10.63 -3.22
N MET A 156 -23.89 -9.37 -3.62
CA MET A 156 -23.43 -8.27 -2.76
C MET A 156 -24.43 -7.98 -1.64
N ASP A 157 -25.73 -8.02 -1.91
CA ASP A 157 -26.77 -7.88 -0.87
C ASP A 157 -26.72 -9.03 0.15
N LEU A 158 -26.48 -10.26 -0.32
CA LEU A 158 -26.25 -11.41 0.56
C LEU A 158 -24.98 -11.22 1.39
N LEU A 159 -23.86 -10.82 0.77
CA LEU A 159 -22.61 -10.55 1.47
C LEU A 159 -22.81 -9.50 2.57
N ARG A 160 -23.52 -8.41 2.27
CA ARG A 160 -23.87 -7.36 3.23
C ARG A 160 -24.61 -7.93 4.44
N THR A 161 -25.61 -8.77 4.19
CA THR A 161 -26.40 -9.43 5.24
C THR A 161 -25.51 -10.31 6.12
N VAL A 162 -24.70 -11.18 5.51
CA VAL A 162 -23.79 -12.07 6.24
C VAL A 162 -22.78 -11.29 7.09
N LEU A 163 -22.19 -10.23 6.54
CA LEU A 163 -21.20 -9.41 7.26
C LEU A 163 -21.81 -8.65 8.45
N THR A 164 -23.09 -8.27 8.35
CA THR A 164 -23.84 -7.59 9.43
C THR A 164 -24.03 -8.52 10.63
N ASP A 165 -24.33 -9.79 10.38
CA ASP A 165 -24.64 -10.79 11.42
C ASP A 165 -23.38 -11.50 11.99
N THR A 166 -22.22 -11.31 11.36
CA THR A 166 -20.99 -12.03 11.74
C THR A 166 -20.16 -11.26 12.77
N GLU A 167 -19.71 -11.97 13.80
CA GLU A 167 -18.78 -11.45 14.80
C GLU A 167 -17.55 -10.75 14.18
N PRO A 168 -17.05 -9.66 14.79
CA PRO A 168 -16.01 -8.79 14.23
C PRO A 168 -14.58 -9.37 14.36
N ASP A 169 -14.43 -10.64 14.00
CA ASP A 169 -13.16 -11.37 13.88
C ASP A 169 -12.92 -11.75 12.40
N CYS A 170 -11.68 -11.61 11.92
CA CYS A 170 -11.35 -11.88 10.52
C CYS A 170 -11.58 -13.35 10.15
N GLU A 171 -11.17 -14.29 11.01
CA GLU A 171 -11.25 -15.72 10.71
C GLU A 171 -12.71 -16.20 10.67
N SER A 172 -13.50 -15.78 11.64
CA SER A 172 -14.94 -16.05 11.71
C SER A 172 -15.70 -15.37 10.58
N THR A 173 -15.30 -14.17 10.17
CA THR A 173 -15.83 -13.49 8.98
C THR A 173 -15.55 -14.32 7.73
N CYS A 174 -14.30 -14.72 7.51
CA CYS A 174 -13.93 -15.56 6.36
C CYS A 174 -14.75 -16.85 6.32
N ARG A 175 -14.81 -17.58 7.44
CA ARG A 175 -15.53 -18.84 7.54
C ARG A 175 -17.02 -18.67 7.23
N THR A 176 -17.68 -17.71 7.87
CA THR A 176 -19.13 -17.49 7.72
C THR A 176 -19.49 -17.04 6.31
N VAL A 177 -18.69 -16.15 5.71
CA VAL A 177 -18.89 -15.70 4.33
C VAL A 177 -18.72 -16.85 3.34
N ILE A 178 -17.66 -17.66 3.48
CA ILE A 178 -17.43 -18.81 2.60
C ILE A 178 -18.56 -19.84 2.75
N GLU A 179 -18.95 -20.20 3.97
CA GLU A 179 -20.03 -21.15 4.25
C GLU A 179 -21.38 -20.70 3.66
N ALA A 180 -21.68 -19.40 3.74
CA ALA A 180 -22.95 -18.85 3.27
C ALA A 180 -22.99 -18.64 1.74
N MET A 181 -21.86 -18.28 1.13
CA MET A 181 -21.85 -17.79 -0.26
C MET A 181 -21.34 -18.80 -1.27
N VAL A 182 -20.41 -19.68 -0.88
CA VAL A 182 -19.80 -20.67 -1.76
C VAL A 182 -20.65 -21.93 -1.76
N SER A 183 -21.51 -22.05 -2.76
CA SER A 183 -22.32 -23.25 -2.99
C SER A 183 -21.55 -24.30 -3.82
N THR A 184 -21.95 -25.57 -3.68
CA THR A 184 -21.48 -26.65 -4.56
C THR A 184 -21.99 -26.38 -5.99
N GLY A 185 -21.15 -25.74 -6.82
CA GLY A 185 -21.51 -25.36 -8.18
C GLY A 185 -20.98 -24.01 -8.65
N SER A 186 -20.11 -23.32 -7.88
CA SER A 186 -19.39 -22.14 -8.40
C SER A 186 -18.71 -22.48 -9.72
N HIS A 187 -18.83 -21.59 -10.70
CA HIS A 187 -18.17 -21.71 -11.99
C HIS A 187 -16.79 -21.07 -12.02
N ASP A 188 -16.54 -20.16 -11.09
CA ASP A 188 -15.30 -19.42 -11.03
C ASP A 188 -14.60 -19.57 -9.68
N ASP A 189 -13.31 -19.22 -9.68
CA ASP A 189 -12.46 -19.28 -8.51
C ASP A 189 -12.86 -18.15 -7.53
N ALA A 190 -13.41 -18.57 -6.37
CA ALA A 190 -13.76 -17.65 -5.30
C ALA A 190 -12.55 -17.38 -4.40
N ALA A 191 -12.14 -16.12 -4.29
CA ALA A 191 -11.16 -15.66 -3.32
C ALA A 191 -11.78 -14.60 -2.40
N LEU A 192 -11.38 -14.64 -1.12
CA LEU A 192 -11.84 -13.73 -0.09
C LEU A 192 -10.64 -13.28 0.75
N LEU A 193 -10.51 -11.96 0.95
CA LEU A 193 -9.52 -11.33 1.79
C LEU A 193 -10.22 -10.42 2.79
N VAL A 194 -10.05 -10.70 4.09
CA VAL A 194 -10.59 -9.88 5.18
C VAL A 194 -9.43 -9.26 5.97
N ALA A 195 -9.42 -7.93 6.06
CA ALA A 195 -8.44 -7.17 6.82
C ALA A 195 -9.15 -6.31 7.87
N ARG A 196 -8.68 -6.34 9.12
CA ARG A 196 -9.19 -5.46 10.17
C ARG A 196 -8.33 -4.21 10.26
N ALA A 197 -8.95 -3.05 10.08
CA ALA A 197 -8.31 -1.75 10.23
C ALA A 197 -7.91 -1.53 11.69
N ARG A 198 -6.64 -1.19 11.91
CA ARG A 198 -6.10 -0.82 13.22
C ARG A 198 -5.44 0.55 13.09
N SER A 199 -5.69 1.44 14.05
CA SER A 199 -4.93 2.67 14.17
C SER A 199 -3.55 2.38 14.74
N PHE A 200 -2.56 3.09 14.24
CA PHE A 200 -1.26 3.16 14.89
C PHE A 200 -1.41 3.93 16.21
N PRO A 201 -0.93 3.42 17.37
CA PRO A 201 -1.13 4.08 18.65
C PRO A 201 -0.49 5.48 18.67
N ALA A 202 -1.20 6.47 19.20
CA ALA A 202 -0.73 7.85 19.18
C ALA A 202 0.53 8.03 20.04
N GLU A 203 0.67 7.24 21.11
CA GLU A 203 1.85 7.19 21.96
C GLU A 203 3.10 6.66 21.26
N ASP A 204 2.93 5.96 20.13
CA ASP A 204 4.00 5.39 19.31
C ASP A 204 4.34 6.26 18.09
N ILE A 205 3.74 7.44 17.97
CA ILE A 205 4.01 8.43 16.92
C ILE A 205 4.56 9.69 17.57
N ALA A 206 5.68 10.19 17.06
CA ALA A 206 6.17 11.51 17.41
C ALA A 206 6.52 12.30 16.15
N GLN A 207 6.12 13.57 16.11
CA GLN A 207 6.30 14.42 14.93
C GLN A 207 6.76 15.82 15.33
N TRP A 208 7.68 16.38 14.54
CA TRP A 208 8.22 17.73 14.71
C TRP A 208 8.28 18.46 13.38
N ASP A 209 7.91 19.74 13.39
CA ASP A 209 8.18 20.64 12.28
C ASP A 209 9.65 21.07 12.32
N VAL A 210 10.29 21.11 11.15
CA VAL A 210 11.67 21.53 11.00
C VAL A 210 11.69 22.88 10.29
N PRO A 211 12.12 23.97 10.97
CA PRO A 211 12.40 25.23 10.31
C PRO A 211 13.37 25.02 9.14
N ALA A 212 13.20 25.79 8.06
CA ALA A 212 14.11 25.76 6.90
C ALA A 212 15.45 26.48 7.21
N ASP A 213 16.10 26.07 8.30
CA ASP A 213 17.33 26.62 8.85
C ASP A 213 18.23 25.47 9.31
N PHE A 214 19.50 25.48 8.88
CA PHE A 214 20.48 24.46 9.26
C PHE A 214 20.76 24.45 10.77
N GLU A 215 20.60 25.57 11.46
CA GLU A 215 20.78 25.63 12.92
C GLU A 215 19.71 24.80 13.66
N ALA A 216 18.53 24.61 13.06
CA ALA A 216 17.44 23.84 13.66
C ALA A 216 17.70 22.32 13.64
N VAL A 217 18.57 21.83 12.76
CA VAL A 217 18.84 20.38 12.59
C VAL A 217 19.28 19.73 13.91
N GLY A 218 20.22 20.36 14.62
CA GLY A 218 20.73 19.83 15.89
C GLY A 218 19.66 19.81 17.00
N ALA A 219 18.79 20.82 17.03
CA ALA A 219 17.71 20.91 18.00
C ALA A 219 16.66 19.81 17.77
N VAL A 220 16.20 19.62 16.53
CA VAL A 220 15.23 18.58 16.16
C VAL A 220 15.79 17.19 16.40
N ARG A 221 17.07 16.95 16.04
CA ARG A 221 17.74 15.68 16.36
C ARG A 221 17.73 15.40 17.86
N THR A 222 18.07 16.39 18.67
CA THR A 222 18.06 16.24 20.13
C THR A 222 16.65 15.91 20.66
N GLN A 223 15.60 16.51 20.09
CA GLN A 223 14.22 16.17 20.44
C GLN A 223 13.87 14.72 20.06
N CYS A 224 14.27 14.28 18.87
CA CYS A 224 14.08 12.90 18.42
C CYS A 224 14.77 11.90 19.36
N MET A 225 16.03 12.14 19.74
CA MET A 225 16.77 11.25 20.64
C MET A 225 16.12 11.16 22.03
N ARG A 226 15.66 12.30 22.59
CA ARG A 226 14.90 12.29 23.86
C ARG A 226 13.59 11.49 23.76
N GLN A 227 12.93 11.51 22.60
CA GLN A 227 11.75 10.70 22.39
C GLN A 227 12.08 9.21 22.38
N LEU A 228 13.18 8.81 21.74
CA LEU A 228 13.65 7.42 21.78
C LEU A 228 13.97 6.97 23.21
N GLU A 229 14.63 7.83 24.01
CA GLU A 229 14.84 7.59 25.44
C GLU A 229 13.52 7.42 26.21
N THR A 230 12.53 8.28 25.93
CA THR A 230 11.18 8.21 26.54
C THR A 230 10.47 6.91 26.18
N TRP A 231 10.67 6.42 24.96
CA TRP A 231 10.15 5.13 24.50
C TRP A 231 10.96 3.92 24.98
N GLY A 232 12.10 4.13 25.65
CA GLY A 232 13.00 3.05 26.07
C GLY A 232 13.65 2.32 24.88
N VAL A 233 13.78 3.00 23.74
CA VAL A 233 14.37 2.44 22.51
C VAL A 233 15.86 2.76 22.48
N ASP A 234 16.70 1.74 22.61
CA ASP A 234 18.14 1.87 22.40
C ASP A 234 18.51 1.42 20.98
N THR A 235 18.85 2.38 20.13
CA THR A 235 19.29 2.13 18.75
C THR A 235 20.73 2.56 18.51
N GLY A 236 21.45 2.89 19.59
CA GLY A 236 22.84 3.37 19.54
C GLY A 236 23.05 4.58 18.64
N PHE A 237 24.28 4.71 18.13
CA PHE A 237 24.70 5.84 17.30
C PHE A 237 24.07 5.85 15.89
N ALA A 238 23.58 4.70 15.41
CA ALA A 238 23.10 4.54 14.04
C ALA A 238 21.88 5.44 13.75
N THR A 239 20.90 5.47 14.66
CA THR A 239 19.69 6.28 14.48
C THR A 239 19.97 7.77 14.54
N GLU A 240 20.85 8.21 15.45
CA GLU A 240 21.22 9.63 15.53
C GLU A 240 21.85 10.11 14.21
N LEU A 241 22.70 9.27 13.60
CA LEU A 241 23.31 9.56 12.31
C LEU A 241 22.27 9.57 11.18
N ILE A 242 21.39 8.56 11.12
CA ILE A 242 20.30 8.52 10.13
C ILE A 242 19.44 9.77 10.21
N LEU A 243 19.00 10.16 11.41
CA LEU A 243 18.20 11.36 11.61
C LEU A 243 18.96 12.62 11.20
N SER A 244 20.25 12.73 11.56
CA SER A 244 21.09 13.87 11.14
C SER A 244 21.13 13.99 9.62
N GLU A 245 21.37 12.89 8.92
CA GLU A 245 21.50 12.89 7.46
C GLU A 245 20.16 13.15 6.77
N LEU A 246 19.08 12.52 7.21
CA LEU A 246 17.76 12.71 6.62
C LEU A 246 17.26 14.16 6.79
N ILE A 247 17.38 14.71 8.00
CA ILE A 247 16.95 16.10 8.30
C ILE A 247 17.82 17.09 7.53
N THR A 248 19.14 16.93 7.54
CA THR A 248 20.06 17.80 6.80
C THR A 248 19.77 17.76 5.31
N ASN A 249 19.49 16.58 4.75
CA ASN A 249 19.15 16.43 3.34
C ASN A 249 17.85 17.15 2.98
N ALA A 250 16.82 17.06 3.84
CA ALA A 250 15.57 17.77 3.64
C ALA A 250 15.72 19.30 3.73
N VAL A 251 16.48 19.81 4.70
CA VAL A 251 16.75 21.26 4.83
C VAL A 251 17.61 21.79 3.68
N ARG A 252 18.60 21.01 3.20
CA ARG A 252 19.53 21.44 2.15
C ARG A 252 18.97 21.33 0.75
N TYR A 253 18.27 20.23 0.44
CA TYR A 253 17.88 19.86 -0.93
C TYR A 253 16.37 19.67 -1.09
N GLY A 254 15.61 19.70 0.00
CA GLY A 254 14.14 19.63 -0.02
C GLY A 254 13.49 21.01 -0.18
N ALA A 255 12.19 21.06 0.07
CA ALA A 255 11.43 22.30 0.12
C ALA A 255 10.52 22.34 1.36
N PRO A 256 10.32 23.50 2.01
CA PRO A 256 9.40 23.60 3.13
C PRO A 256 7.93 23.39 2.68
N PRO A 257 7.04 22.89 3.55
CA PRO A 257 7.31 22.52 4.94
C PRO A 257 8.12 21.21 5.07
N VAL A 258 9.06 21.20 6.02
CA VAL A 258 9.83 20.01 6.40
C VAL A 258 9.31 19.48 7.73
N THR A 259 9.04 18.18 7.80
CA THR A 259 8.60 17.53 9.05
C THR A 259 9.37 16.24 9.27
N VAL A 260 9.66 15.92 10.54
CA VAL A 260 10.25 14.65 10.97
C VAL A 260 9.18 13.88 11.72
N ARG A 261 9.02 12.60 11.40
CA ARG A 261 8.12 11.70 12.09
C ARG A 261 8.85 10.42 12.47
N LEU A 262 8.70 10.00 13.72
CA LEU A 262 9.15 8.71 14.23
C LEU A 262 7.93 7.84 14.49
N LEU A 263 8.01 6.57 14.09
CA LEU A 263 6.99 5.55 14.35
C LEU A 263 7.65 4.38 15.08
N ARG A 264 7.14 4.03 16.26
CA ARG A 264 7.60 2.88 17.05
C ARG A 264 6.66 1.70 16.87
N HIS A 265 7.16 0.58 16.36
CA HIS A 265 6.44 -0.69 16.39
C HIS A 265 7.41 -1.82 16.76
N HIS A 266 7.54 -2.84 15.92
CA HIS A 266 8.53 -3.91 16.01
C HIS A 266 9.85 -3.49 15.36
N VAL A 267 9.80 -2.37 14.63
CA VAL A 267 10.89 -1.62 14.03
C VAL A 267 10.69 -0.15 14.39
N LEU A 268 11.76 0.62 14.39
CA LEU A 268 11.73 2.07 14.37
C LEU A 268 11.70 2.54 12.92
N ILE A 269 10.73 3.39 12.58
CA ILE A 269 10.67 4.05 11.28
C ILE A 269 10.93 5.54 11.49
N CYS A 270 11.96 6.06 10.83
CA CYS A 270 12.28 7.47 10.76
C CYS A 270 11.83 7.99 9.39
N GLU A 271 10.92 8.97 9.36
CA GLU A 271 10.44 9.62 8.16
C GLU A 271 10.80 11.11 8.19
N VAL A 272 11.26 11.64 7.07
CA VAL A 272 11.42 13.09 6.86
C VAL A 272 10.67 13.47 5.60
N HIS A 273 9.62 14.26 5.77
CA HIS A 273 8.84 14.82 4.68
C HIS A 273 9.36 16.19 4.28
N ASP A 274 9.37 16.46 2.97
CA ASP A 274 9.57 17.79 2.42
C ASP A 274 8.72 17.97 1.15
N ALA A 275 8.42 19.22 0.79
CA ALA A 275 7.53 19.55 -0.33
C ALA A 275 8.17 19.41 -1.72
N SER A 276 9.42 18.95 -1.83
CA SER A 276 10.08 18.75 -3.12
C SER A 276 9.59 17.47 -3.78
N SER A 277 9.32 17.55 -5.08
CA SER A 277 9.07 16.38 -5.94
C SER A 277 10.35 15.79 -6.54
N THR A 278 11.53 16.33 -6.22
CA THR A 278 12.79 15.88 -6.82
C THR A 278 13.32 14.64 -6.12
N ALA A 279 13.61 13.59 -6.89
CA ALA A 279 14.25 12.39 -6.36
C ALA A 279 15.61 12.70 -5.72
N PRO A 280 15.88 12.26 -4.49
CA PRO A 280 17.22 12.38 -3.93
C PRO A 280 18.17 11.46 -4.70
N ARG A 281 19.38 11.94 -4.98
CA ARG A 281 20.43 11.14 -5.63
C ARG A 281 21.35 10.57 -4.57
N VAL A 282 21.47 9.24 -4.52
CA VAL A 282 22.55 8.59 -3.77
C VAL A 282 23.82 8.75 -4.59
N VAL A 283 24.77 9.52 -4.07
CA VAL A 283 26.07 9.67 -4.71
C VAL A 283 27.07 8.91 -3.86
N GLN A 284 27.73 7.90 -4.44
CA GLN A 284 28.89 7.29 -3.80
C GLN A 284 30.07 8.26 -3.97
N ALA A 285 30.17 9.20 -3.04
CA ALA A 285 31.23 10.20 -3.03
C ALA A 285 32.60 9.50 -3.00
N ALA A 286 33.56 9.98 -3.81
CA ALA A 286 34.95 9.53 -3.71
C ALA A 286 35.54 9.88 -2.33
N GLU A 287 36.66 9.26 -1.94
CA GLU A 287 37.28 9.37 -0.60
C GLU A 287 37.50 10.81 -0.11
N PHE A 288 37.49 11.82 -0.99
CA PHE A 288 37.73 13.23 -0.69
C PHE A 288 36.55 14.19 -0.95
N ASP A 289 35.37 13.70 -1.37
CA ASP A 289 34.19 14.56 -1.54
C ASP A 289 33.45 14.76 -0.20
N GLU A 290 33.27 16.02 0.20
CA GLU A 290 32.53 16.43 1.42
C GLU A 290 31.00 16.32 1.25
N GLY A 291 30.49 16.23 0.02
CA GLY A 291 29.07 16.16 -0.29
C GLY A 291 28.61 14.77 -0.76
N GLY A 292 27.35 14.40 -0.47
CA GLY A 292 26.70 13.23 -1.06
C GLY A 292 26.77 11.92 -0.26
N ARG A 293 27.51 11.88 0.85
CA ARG A 293 27.65 10.67 1.70
C ARG A 293 26.43 10.36 2.55
N GLY A 294 25.56 11.32 2.84
CA GLY A 294 24.50 11.17 3.83
C GLY A 294 23.57 9.99 3.58
N LEU A 295 22.98 9.91 2.38
CA LEU A 295 22.11 8.80 2.03
C LEU A 295 22.86 7.48 1.84
N PHE A 296 24.17 7.52 1.53
CA PHE A 296 25.00 6.32 1.54
C PHE A 296 25.17 5.78 2.97
N LEU A 297 25.37 6.64 3.97
CA LEU A 297 25.42 6.24 5.38
C LEU A 297 24.07 5.67 5.85
N VAL A 298 22.97 6.33 5.49
CA VAL A 298 21.62 5.80 5.77
C VAL A 298 21.45 4.40 5.19
N ALA A 299 21.90 4.18 3.94
CA ALA A 299 21.83 2.88 3.28
C ALA A 299 22.69 1.79 3.94
N GLN A 300 23.73 2.13 4.69
CA GLN A 300 24.57 1.18 5.42
C GLN A 300 24.05 0.88 6.84
N LEU A 301 23.29 1.81 7.43
CA LEU A 301 22.85 1.74 8.83
C LEU A 301 21.40 1.33 9.02
N ALA A 302 20.56 1.53 8.01
CA ALA A 302 19.15 1.13 8.04
C ALA A 302 18.98 -0.28 7.46
N ASP A 303 18.03 -1.05 8.01
CA ASP A 303 17.66 -2.35 7.45
C ASP A 303 16.97 -2.16 6.10
N ARG A 304 16.12 -1.13 6.01
CA ARG A 304 15.44 -0.71 4.79
C ARG A 304 15.37 0.81 4.77
N TRP A 305 15.44 1.39 3.60
CA TRP A 305 15.24 2.82 3.42
C TRP A 305 14.71 3.08 2.01
N GLY A 306 14.14 4.25 1.80
CA GLY A 306 13.64 4.61 0.48
C GLY A 306 13.04 6.00 0.42
N VAL A 307 12.35 6.24 -0.69
CA VAL A 307 11.66 7.49 -0.97
C VAL A 307 10.25 7.15 -1.38
N ARG A 308 9.29 7.83 -0.77
CA ARG A 308 7.88 7.78 -1.12
C ARG A 308 7.45 9.13 -1.65
N TYR A 309 6.77 9.16 -2.78
CA TYR A 309 6.17 10.38 -3.29
C TYR A 309 4.75 10.53 -2.75
N THR A 310 4.34 11.78 -2.57
CA THR A 310 3.00 12.18 -2.15
C THR A 310 2.54 13.32 -3.05
N PRO A 311 1.23 13.62 -3.13
CA PRO A 311 0.77 14.77 -3.89
C PRO A 311 1.36 16.11 -3.41
N GLN A 312 1.83 16.19 -2.17
CA GLN A 312 2.37 17.39 -1.54
C GLN A 312 3.91 17.44 -1.48
N GLY A 313 4.61 16.43 -1.98
CA GLY A 313 6.06 16.34 -1.87
C GLY A 313 6.57 14.91 -1.80
N LYS A 314 7.57 14.66 -0.96
CA LYS A 314 8.14 13.33 -0.76
C LYS A 314 8.43 13.07 0.70
N VAL A 315 8.57 11.80 1.03
CA VAL A 315 9.03 11.31 2.32
C VAL A 315 10.26 10.43 2.08
N ILE A 316 11.39 10.82 2.66
CA ILE A 316 12.56 9.95 2.75
C ILE A 316 12.48 9.22 4.08
N TRP A 317 12.59 7.91 4.05
CA TRP A 317 12.36 7.08 5.22
C TRP A 317 13.45 6.03 5.41
N ALA A 318 13.67 5.66 6.66
CA ALA A 318 14.58 4.60 7.08
C ALA A 318 13.92 3.75 8.17
N GLU A 319 14.15 2.46 8.13
CA GLU A 319 13.63 1.44 9.04
C GLU A 319 14.81 0.75 9.74
N GLN A 320 14.71 0.59 11.06
CA GLN A 320 15.70 -0.10 11.87
C GLN A 320 14.99 -1.07 12.82
N SER A 321 15.51 -2.29 12.90
CA SER A 321 15.04 -3.28 13.87
C SER A 321 15.28 -2.78 15.28
N LEU A 322 14.25 -2.88 16.11
CA LEU A 322 14.41 -2.67 17.54
C LEU A 322 15.04 -3.95 18.10
N ALA A 323 16.20 -3.83 18.76
CA ALA A 323 16.75 -4.96 19.48
C ALA A 323 15.71 -5.45 20.53
N PRO A 324 15.54 -6.78 20.68
CA PRO A 324 14.57 -7.35 21.61
C PRO A 324 14.86 -7.03 23.08
#